data_AF-A0A8T5B4D2-F1
#
_entry.id   AF-A0A8T5B4D2-F1
#
_cell.length_a   1.000
_cell.length_b   1.000
_cell.length_c   1.000
_cell.angle_alpha   90.00
_cell.angle_beta   90.00
_cell.angle_gamma   90.00
#
_symmetry.space_group_name_H-M   'P 1'
#
loop_
_entity.id
_entity.type
_entity.pdbx_description
1 polymer ?
#
loop_
_entity_poly.entity_id
_entity_poly.type
_entity_poly.pdbx_seq_one_letter_code
_entity_poly.pdbx_strand_id
1 'polypeptide(L)'
;MRELKHIPQEEIILAFLSILKEALSLRSESLITQVGKTFGFQRITSRNKAFLERVLSKLLEDGVIVDKGGRLSIASIQDTDLEGGLKSLTS
;
A
#
# COMPACT_ATOMS: atom_id res chain seq x y z
N MET A 1 11.67 4.17 22.01
CA MET A 1 11.37 4.35 20.57
C MET A 1 9.94 3.86 20.34
N ARG A 2 9.05 4.67 19.76
CA ARG A 2 7.64 4.29 19.51
C ARG A 2 7.61 3.14 18.51
N GLU A 3 6.80 2.10 18.72
CA GLU A 3 6.59 1.05 17.72
C GLU A 3 5.51 1.48 16.71
N LEU A 4 5.64 1.05 15.45
CA LEU A 4 4.68 1.37 14.38
C LEU A 4 3.26 0.89 14.71
N LYS A 5 3.12 -0.20 15.48
CA LYS A 5 1.83 -0.72 15.97
C LYS A 5 1.05 0.24 16.89
N HIS A 6 1.69 1.27 17.42
CA HIS A 6 1.04 2.28 18.27
C HIS A 6 0.52 3.48 17.47
N ILE A 7 0.72 3.47 16.15
CA ILE A 7 0.17 4.45 15.23
C ILE A 7 -1.17 3.88 14.73
N PRO A 8 -2.26 4.66 14.75
CA PRO A 8 -3.54 4.22 14.20
C PRO A 8 -3.38 3.71 12.77
N GLN A 9 -4.06 2.64 12.42
CA GLN A 9 -3.92 2.02 11.10
C GLN A 9 -4.36 3.00 9.99
N GLU A 10 -5.34 3.85 10.26
CA GLU A 10 -5.85 4.89 9.38
C GLU A 10 -4.76 5.89 8.98
N GLU A 11 -3.93 6.32 9.93
CA GLU A 11 -2.79 7.20 9.65
C GLU A 11 -1.76 6.54 8.73
N ILE A 12 -1.58 5.24 8.87
CA ILE A 12 -0.65 4.46 8.05
C ILE A 12 -1.19 4.32 6.64
N ILE A 13 -2.49 4.04 6.50
CA ILE A 13 -3.19 4.01 5.21
C ILE A 13 -3.08 5.38 4.53
N LEU A 14 -3.36 6.47 5.25
CA LEU A 14 -3.22 7.82 4.74
C LEU A 14 -1.79 8.11 4.27
N ALA A 15 -0.77 7.66 5.00
CA ALA A 15 0.62 7.80 4.57
C ALA A 15 0.90 7.05 3.25
N PHE A 16 0.44 5.80 3.10
CA PHE A 16 0.55 5.06 1.85
C PHE A 16 -0.08 5.82 0.67
N LEU A 17 -1.31 6.29 0.85
CA LEU A 17 -2.04 7.00 -0.19
C LEU A 17 -1.40 8.35 -0.52
N SER A 18 -0.96 9.12 0.48
CA SER A 18 -0.30 10.41 0.25
C SER A 18 0.98 10.24 -0.56
N ILE A 19 1.81 9.26 -0.20
CA ILE A 19 3.06 8.99 -0.92
C ILE A 19 2.79 8.56 -2.37
N LEU A 20 1.83 7.65 -2.59
CA LEU A 20 1.49 7.22 -3.94
C LEU A 20 0.83 8.31 -4.77
N LYS A 21 0.04 9.20 -4.15
CA LYS A 21 -0.55 10.37 -4.82
C LYS A 21 0.52 11.32 -5.36
N GLU A 22 1.59 11.54 -4.59
CA GLU A 22 2.69 12.41 -5.00
C GLU A 22 3.64 11.73 -6.00
N ALA A 23 3.97 10.45 -5.77
CA ALA A 23 4.93 9.73 -6.58
C ALA A 23 4.34 9.10 -7.85
N LEU A 24 2.99 9.07 -7.98
CA LEU A 24 2.18 8.39 -9.00
C LEU A 24 2.31 6.85 -9.01
N SER A 25 3.52 6.32 -8.94
CA SER A 25 3.77 4.90 -8.75
C SER A 25 5.11 4.60 -8.08
N LEU A 26 5.18 3.55 -7.25
CA LEU A 26 6.42 3.13 -6.57
C LEU A 26 6.53 1.61 -6.48
N ARG A 27 7.76 1.10 -6.36
CA ARG A 27 7.98 -0.30 -5.94
C ARG A 27 7.57 -0.46 -4.47
N SER A 28 7.07 -1.64 -4.13
CA SER A 28 6.66 -1.99 -2.75
C SER A 28 7.72 -1.64 -1.71
N GLU A 29 8.97 -2.06 -1.91
CA GLU A 29 10.06 -1.78 -0.96
C GLU A 29 10.32 -0.28 -0.75
N SER A 30 10.24 0.50 -1.83
CA SER A 30 10.41 1.95 -1.76
C SER A 30 9.26 2.61 -1.02
N LEU A 31 8.03 2.15 -1.26
CA LEU A 31 6.83 2.64 -0.58
C LEU A 31 6.88 2.36 0.92
N ILE A 32 7.17 1.11 1.31
CA ILE A 32 7.33 0.71 2.72
C ILE A 32 8.40 1.56 3.41
N THR A 33 9.54 1.77 2.74
CA THR A 33 10.64 2.59 3.26
C THR A 33 10.21 4.03 3.48
N GLN A 34 9.47 4.64 2.54
CA GLN A 34 9.00 6.01 2.67
C GLN A 34 7.95 6.16 3.77
N VAL A 35 6.99 5.24 3.87
CA VAL A 35 6.00 5.24 4.95
C VAL A 35 6.66 5.18 6.31
N GLY A 36 7.68 4.32 6.50
CA GLY A 36 8.44 4.28 7.75
C GLY A 36 9.13 5.61 8.07
N LYS A 37 9.71 6.27 7.07
CA LYS A 37 10.35 7.59 7.24
C LYS A 37 9.35 8.68 7.63
N THR A 38 8.13 8.66 7.11
CA THR A 38 7.06 9.62 7.47
C THR A 38 6.79 9.64 8.98
N PHE A 39 6.94 8.49 9.65
CA PHE A 39 6.76 8.38 11.11
C PHE A 39 8.08 8.45 11.90
N GLY A 40 9.16 8.94 11.30
CA GLY A 40 10.45 9.14 11.96
C GLY A 40 11.33 7.90 12.10
N PHE A 41 10.98 6.78 11.45
CA PHE A 41 11.80 5.57 11.47
C PHE A 41 12.89 5.62 10.39
N GLN A 42 14.13 5.92 10.80
CA GLN A 42 15.27 5.91 9.87
C GLN A 42 15.66 4.51 9.39
N ARG A 43 15.45 3.49 10.24
CA ARG A 43 15.61 2.07 9.91
C ARG A 43 14.31 1.34 10.18
N ILE A 44 13.85 0.58 9.20
CA ILE A 44 12.69 -0.29 9.37
C ILE A 44 13.17 -1.66 9.86
N THR A 45 12.77 -2.02 11.06
CA THR A 45 13.01 -3.37 11.61
C THR A 45 12.15 -4.40 10.89
N SER A 46 12.55 -5.68 10.88
CA SER A 46 11.76 -6.74 10.23
C SER A 46 10.32 -6.81 10.75
N ARG A 47 10.10 -6.54 12.04
CA ARG A 47 8.76 -6.47 12.65
C ARG A 47 7.93 -5.33 12.07
N ASN A 48 8.50 -4.13 11.99
CA ASN A 48 7.80 -2.97 11.44
C ASN A 48 7.55 -3.13 9.93
N LYS A 49 8.50 -3.72 9.21
CA LYS A 49 8.35 -4.06 7.79
C LYS A 49 7.17 -5.01 7.59
N ALA A 50 7.14 -6.14 8.30
CA ALA A 50 6.06 -7.12 8.20
C ALA A 50 4.68 -6.53 8.55
N PHE A 51 4.63 -5.60 9.51
CA PHE A 51 3.40 -4.90 9.84
C PHE A 51 2.93 -3.99 8.70
N LEU A 52 3.82 -3.18 8.13
CA LEU A 52 3.49 -2.32 6.98
C LEU A 52 3.12 -3.13 5.74
N GLU A 53 3.80 -4.23 5.48
CA GLU A 53 3.49 -5.16 4.39
C GLU A 53 2.09 -5.75 4.55
N ARG A 54 1.67 -6.11 5.78
CA ARG A 54 0.31 -6.59 6.02
C ARG A 54 -0.75 -5.54 5.72
N VAL A 55 -0.52 -4.29 6.12
CA VAL A 55 -1.44 -3.18 5.79
C VAL A 55 -1.48 -2.97 4.28
N LEU A 56 -0.34 -3.02 3.60
CA LEU A 56 -0.26 -2.89 2.15
C LEU A 56 -0.97 -4.04 1.42
N SER A 57 -0.78 -5.28 1.85
CA SER A 57 -1.50 -6.45 1.32
C SER A 57 -3.00 -6.25 1.43
N LYS A 58 -3.48 -5.70 2.55
CA LYS A 58 -4.90 -5.43 2.71
C LYS A 58 -5.42 -4.37 1.73
N LEU A 59 -4.66 -3.31 1.49
CA LEU A 59 -5.01 -2.28 0.50
C LEU A 59 -5.00 -2.79 -0.95
N LEU A 60 -4.16 -3.79 -1.25
CA LEU A 60 -4.15 -4.49 -2.54
C LEU A 60 -5.38 -5.40 -2.67
N GLU A 61 -5.68 -6.19 -1.63
CA GLU A 61 -6.88 -7.05 -1.58
C GLU A 61 -8.18 -6.25 -1.71
N ASP A 62 -8.23 -5.07 -1.09
CA ASP A 62 -9.40 -4.18 -1.11
C ASP A 62 -9.48 -3.35 -2.41
N GLY A 63 -8.51 -3.49 -3.33
CA GLY A 63 -8.48 -2.78 -4.60
C GLY A 63 -8.22 -1.27 -4.47
N VAL A 64 -7.76 -0.81 -3.31
CA VAL A 64 -7.43 0.61 -3.08
C VAL A 64 -6.09 0.97 -3.74
N ILE A 65 -5.14 0.05 -3.67
CA ILE A 65 -3.86 0.10 -4.37
C ILE A 65 -3.85 -1.05 -5.37
N VAL A 66 -3.25 -0.83 -6.54
CA VAL A 66 -3.08 -1.85 -7.58
C VAL A 66 -1.61 -2.03 -7.89
N ASP A 67 -1.22 -3.26 -8.20
CA ASP A 67 0.13 -3.58 -8.69
C ASP A 67 0.10 -3.74 -10.23
N LYS A 68 0.81 -2.84 -10.91
CA LYS A 68 0.99 -2.84 -12.37
C LYS A 68 2.44 -3.20 -12.70
N GLY A 69 2.77 -4.49 -12.62
CA GLY A 69 4.08 -5.01 -13.00
C GLY A 69 5.20 -4.71 -12.00
N GLY A 70 4.93 -4.84 -10.70
CA GLY A 70 5.86 -4.53 -9.61
C GLY A 70 5.88 -3.05 -9.22
N ARG A 71 4.91 -2.27 -9.70
CA ARG A 71 4.74 -0.86 -9.41
C ARG A 71 3.34 -0.62 -8.86
N LEU A 72 3.30 -0.11 -7.65
CA LEU A 72 2.10 0.18 -6.90
C LEU A 72 1.61 1.58 -7.23
N SER A 73 0.31 1.73 -7.47
CA SER A 73 -0.38 3.01 -7.66
C SER A 73 -1.74 2.97 -6.98
N ILE A 74 -2.34 4.13 -6.71
CA ILE A 74 -3.74 4.20 -6.27
C ILE A 74 -4.62 3.71 -7.42
N ALA A 75 -5.63 2.89 -7.13
CA ALA A 75 -6.61 2.48 -8.12
C ALA A 75 -7.33 3.70 -8.70
N SER A 76 -7.36 3.82 -10.03
CA SER A 76 -8.24 4.77 -10.70
C SER A 76 -9.65 4.20 -10.73
N ILE A 77 -10.66 5.06 -10.82
CA ILE A 77 -12.08 4.66 -10.92
C ILE A 77 -12.29 3.68 -12.10
N GLN A 78 -11.45 3.74 -13.13
CA GLN A 78 -11.44 2.82 -14.29
C GLN A 78 -10.86 1.42 -14.02
N ASP A 79 -10.02 1.25 -12.99
CA ASP A 79 -9.37 -0.03 -12.71
C ASP A 79 -10.36 -1.05 -12.08
N THR A 80 -11.43 -0.57 -11.45
CA THR A 80 -12.47 -1.41 -10.81
C THR A 80 -13.26 -2.26 -11.81
N ASP A 81 -13.31 -1.86 -13.08
CA ASP A 81 -14.11 -2.51 -14.11
C ASP A 81 -13.43 -3.73 -14.74
N LEU A 82 -12.12 -3.92 -14.52
CA LEU A 82 -11.34 -4.98 -15.15
C LEU A 82 -11.39 -6.32 -14.40
N GLU A 83 -11.71 -6.32 -13.10
CA GLU A 83 -11.80 -7.57 -12.32
C GLU A 83 -13.20 -8.22 -12.34
N GLY A 84 -14.25 -7.46 -12.68
CA GLY A 84 -15.62 -7.99 -12.81
C GLY A 84 -15.89 -8.76 -14.10
N GLY A 85 -15.12 -8.51 -15.17
CA GLY A 85 -15.37 -9.08 -16.50
C GLY A 85 -14.88 -10.52 -16.71
N LEU A 86 -13.91 -10.99 -15.91
CA LEU A 86 -13.31 -12.32 -16.10
C LEU A 86 -14.06 -13.46 -15.39
N LYS A 87 -14.97 -13.15 -14.45
CA LYS A 87 -15.77 -14.18 -13.74
C LYS A 87 -17.06 -14.58 -14.45
N SER A 88 -17.55 -13.84 -15.44
CA SER A 88 -18.81 -14.17 -16.13
C SER A 88 -18.67 -15.06 -17.38
N LEU A 89 -17.44 -15.41 -17.79
CA LEU A 89 -17.18 -16.26 -18.96
C LEU A 89 -16.84 -17.72 -18.61
N THR A 90 -16.92 -18.11 -17.34
CA THR A 90 -16.62 -19.49 -16.88
C THR A 90 -17.67 -20.07 -15.93
N SER A 91 -18.92 -19.58 -15.97
CA SER A 91 -20.04 -20.19 -15.24
C SER A 91 -21.26 -20.37 -16.13
#